data_AF-A0A955TFY5-F1
#
_entry.id   AF-A0A955TFY5-F1
#
_cell.length_a   1.000
_cell.length_b   1.000
_cell.length_c   1.000
_cell.angle_alpha   90.00
_cell.angle_beta   90.00
_cell.angle_gamma   90.00
#
_symmetry.space_group_name_H-M   'P 1'
#
loop_
_entity.id
_entity.type
_entity.pdbx_description
1 polymer ?
#
loop_
_entity_poly.entity_id
_entity_poly.type
_entity_poly.pdbx_seq_one_letter_code
_entity_poly.pdbx_strand_id
1 'polypeptide(L)'
;MLNRRQFLLVMGALGALAGLPKSRSRAETSGIQFGTAKPFSFDELKRRAKTMATRPYEEPLVRHDEVLESIDYDAFQQIVFKRERGLGEDGSVNFPAQFFHLGRYFKVPVKVHALEDG
;
A
#
# COMPACT_ATOMS: atom_id res chain seq x y z
N MET A 1 -32.67 -3.03 -48.20
CA MET A 1 -33.88 -2.57 -47.49
C MET A 1 -33.93 -3.29 -46.15
N LEU A 2 -33.77 -2.57 -45.03
CA LEU A 2 -33.79 -3.19 -43.70
C LEU A 2 -35.21 -3.69 -43.38
N ASN A 3 -35.31 -4.94 -42.95
CA ASN A 3 -36.60 -5.58 -42.66
C ASN A 3 -37.10 -5.16 -41.28
N ARG A 4 -38.42 -4.91 -41.11
CA ARG A 4 -39.03 -4.44 -39.83
C ARG A 4 -38.64 -5.30 -38.62
N ARG A 5 -38.49 -6.61 -38.85
CA ARG A 5 -38.08 -7.59 -37.84
C ARG A 5 -36.63 -7.40 -37.39
N GLN A 6 -35.76 -7.03 -38.32
CA GLN A 6 -34.34 -6.75 -38.07
C GLN A 6 -34.18 -5.43 -37.30
N PHE A 7 -35.02 -4.42 -37.61
CA PHE A 7 -35.06 -3.16 -36.88
C PHE A 7 -35.53 -3.33 -35.42
N LEU A 8 -36.57 -4.13 -35.19
CA LEU A 8 -37.06 -4.41 -33.83
C LEU A 8 -36.07 -5.23 -32.99
N LEU A 9 -35.34 -6.16 -33.62
CA LEU A 9 -34.30 -6.94 -32.94
C LEU A 9 -33.12 -6.05 -32.50
N VAL A 10 -32.71 -5.09 -33.33
CA VAL A 10 -31.63 -4.15 -32.98
C VAL A 10 -32.06 -3.20 -31.85
N MET A 11 -33.29 -2.70 -31.88
CA MET A 11 -33.82 -1.83 -30.82
C MET A 11 -34.04 -2.57 -29.49
N GLY A 12 -34.45 -3.84 -29.51
CA GLY A 12 -34.53 -4.67 -28.31
C GLY A 12 -33.16 -4.95 -27.67
N ALA A 13 -32.12 -5.14 -28.49
CA ALA A 13 -30.76 -5.39 -28.01
C ALA A 13 -30.13 -4.17 -27.31
N LEU A 14 -30.47 -2.95 -27.71
CA LEU A 14 -30.00 -1.73 -27.03
C LEU A 14 -30.65 -1.51 -25.65
N GLY A 15 -31.90 -1.94 -25.46
CA GLY A 15 -32.58 -1.82 -24.16
C GLY A 15 -32.04 -2.78 -23.10
N ALA A 16 -31.53 -3.94 -23.50
CA ALA A 16 -31.03 -4.97 -22.60
C ALA A 16 -29.70 -4.62 -21.91
N LEU A 17 -28.93 -3.67 -22.45
CA LEU A 17 -27.66 -3.23 -21.84
C LEU A 17 -27.84 -2.24 -20.67
N ALA A 18 -29.01 -1.61 -20.55
CA ALA A 18 -29.28 -0.62 -19.51
C ALA A 18 -29.63 -1.24 -18.14
N GLY A 19 -29.97 -2.53 -18.10
CA GLY A 19 -30.37 -3.27 -16.90
C GLY A 19 -29.25 -4.05 -16.21
N LEU A 20 -28.02 -4.00 -16.73
CA LEU A 20 -26.88 -4.66 -16.09
C LEU A 20 -26.64 -4.00 -14.72
N PRO A 21 -26.54 -4.78 -13.63
CA PRO A 21 -26.18 -4.23 -12.34
C PRO A 21 -24.81 -3.57 -12.52
N LYS A 22 -24.75 -2.25 -12.31
CA LYS A 22 -23.47 -1.54 -12.17
C LYS A 22 -22.75 -2.23 -11.03
N SER A 23 -21.76 -3.06 -11.35
CA SER A 23 -20.91 -3.67 -10.35
C SER A 23 -20.41 -2.52 -9.49
N ARG A 24 -20.80 -2.48 -8.22
CA ARG A 24 -20.27 -1.51 -7.26
C ARG A 24 -18.79 -1.80 -7.22
N SER A 25 -18.00 -1.02 -7.97
CA SER A 25 -16.57 -0.98 -7.80
C SER A 25 -16.38 -0.65 -6.34
N ARG A 26 -15.94 -1.63 -5.55
CA ARG A 26 -15.53 -1.38 -4.19
C ARG A 26 -14.39 -0.40 -4.34
N ALA A 27 -14.62 0.85 -3.93
CA ALA A 27 -13.55 1.82 -3.83
C ALA A 27 -12.41 1.11 -3.10
N GLU A 28 -11.32 0.85 -3.81
CA GLU A 28 -10.12 0.35 -3.16
C GLU A 28 -9.83 1.37 -2.07
N THR A 29 -9.71 0.91 -0.83
CA THR A 29 -9.28 1.76 0.28
C THR A 29 -7.97 2.38 -0.15
N SER A 30 -8.07 3.63 -0.60
CA SER A 30 -6.99 4.40 -1.19
C SER A 30 -6.32 5.05 0.00
N GLY A 31 -5.29 4.38 0.53
CA GLY A 31 -4.60 4.81 1.74
C GLY A 31 -3.86 3.69 2.45
N ILE A 32 -3.02 4.09 3.40
CA ILE A 32 -2.29 3.18 4.28
C ILE A 32 -3.28 2.49 5.22
N GLN A 33 -3.16 1.17 5.35
CA GLN A 33 -3.91 0.42 6.35
C GLN A 33 -3.12 0.40 7.67
N PHE A 34 -3.71 0.98 8.71
CA PHE A 34 -3.14 0.95 10.04
C PHE A 34 -3.54 -0.33 10.79
N GLY A 35 -2.64 -0.82 11.63
CA GLY A 35 -2.96 -1.84 12.61
C GLY A 35 -3.73 -1.26 13.80
N THR A 36 -3.96 -2.09 14.82
CA THR A 36 -4.56 -1.65 16.08
C THR A 36 -3.72 -0.54 16.73
N ALA A 37 -4.36 0.58 17.06
CA ALA A 37 -3.74 1.70 17.76
C ALA A 37 -3.15 1.24 19.10
N LYS A 38 -2.00 1.82 19.47
CA LYS A 38 -1.31 1.54 20.73
C LYS A 38 -0.90 2.86 21.37
N PRO A 39 -0.99 3.00 22.70
CA PRO A 39 -0.51 4.18 23.38
C PRO A 39 0.98 4.37 23.13
N PHE A 40 1.38 5.63 22.93
CA PHE A 40 2.77 6.02 22.78
C PHE A 40 3.15 7.02 23.87
N SER A 41 4.42 6.97 24.29
CA SER A 41 5.04 8.06 25.02
C SER A 41 6.54 8.06 24.75
N PHE A 42 7.15 9.24 24.78
CA PHE A 42 8.59 9.35 24.57
C PHE A 42 9.41 8.67 25.68
N ASP A 43 8.90 8.66 26.91
CA ASP A 43 9.52 7.94 28.02
C ASP A 43 9.50 6.42 27.80
N GLU A 44 8.43 5.88 27.23
CA GLU A 44 8.36 4.47 26.87
C GLU A 44 9.36 4.11 25.78
N LEU A 45 9.51 4.96 24.77
CA LEU A 45 10.50 4.78 23.71
C LEU A 45 11.93 4.75 24.27
N LYS A 46 12.27 5.71 25.15
CA LYS A 46 13.59 5.74 25.84
C LYS A 46 13.81 4.50 26.68
N ARG A 47 12.79 4.07 27.43
CA ARG A 47 12.87 2.87 28.28
C ARG A 47 13.13 1.63 27.43
N ARG A 48 12.41 1.46 26.32
CA ARG A 48 12.62 0.37 25.36
C ARG A 48 14.05 0.38 24.81
N ALA A 49 14.56 1.54 24.38
CA ALA A 49 15.93 1.67 23.87
C ALA A 49 16.98 1.29 24.94
N LYS A 50 16.80 1.76 26.17
CA LYS A 50 17.69 1.42 27.30
C LYS A 50 17.70 -0.08 27.58
N THR A 51 16.53 -0.73 27.59
CA THR A 51 16.43 -2.19 27.78
C THR A 51 17.07 -2.97 26.62
N MET A 52 16.94 -2.49 25.37
CA MET A 52 17.62 -3.12 24.24
C MET A 52 19.14 -3.03 24.36
N ALA A 53 19.67 -1.90 24.85
CA ALA A 53 21.09 -1.69 25.02
C ALA A 53 21.73 -2.59 26.11
N THR A 54 20.96 -3.15 27.03
CA THR A 54 21.48 -4.08 28.05
C THR A 54 21.55 -5.54 27.57
N ARG A 55 21.04 -5.83 26.37
CA ARG A 55 21.01 -7.19 25.81
C ARG A 55 22.06 -7.35 24.71
N PRO A 56 22.53 -8.57 24.45
CA PRO A 56 23.32 -8.85 23.26
C PRO A 56 22.58 -8.40 21.99
N TYR A 57 23.33 -7.95 21.00
CA TYR A 57 22.78 -7.61 19.70
C TYR A 57 22.14 -8.85 19.05
N GLU A 58 20.92 -8.69 18.56
CA GLU A 58 20.20 -9.68 17.78
C GLU A 58 20.11 -9.18 16.34
N GLU A 59 20.68 -9.92 15.40
CA GLU A 59 20.67 -9.54 13.99
C GLU A 59 19.23 -9.56 13.42
N PRO A 60 18.82 -8.52 12.69
CA PRO A 60 17.50 -8.49 12.07
C PRO A 60 17.30 -9.63 11.07
N LEU A 61 16.15 -10.30 11.16
CA LEU A 61 15.78 -11.34 10.21
C LEU A 61 15.46 -10.73 8.84
N VAL A 62 16.31 -11.00 7.85
CA VAL A 62 16.03 -10.74 6.43
C VAL A 62 15.11 -11.85 5.90
N ARG A 63 13.90 -11.47 5.50
CA ARG A 63 12.94 -12.40 4.87
C ARG A 63 13.09 -12.36 3.37
N HIS A 64 12.89 -13.51 2.73
CA HIS A 64 12.95 -13.64 1.26
C HIS A 64 14.29 -13.19 0.68
N ASP A 65 15.40 -13.56 1.32
CA ASP A 65 16.75 -13.11 0.95
C ASP A 65 17.06 -13.36 -0.53
N GLU A 66 16.72 -14.53 -1.06
CA GLU A 66 16.90 -14.88 -2.48
C GLU A 66 16.18 -13.91 -3.43
N VAL A 67 14.94 -13.50 -3.07
CA VAL A 67 14.16 -12.54 -3.87
C VAL A 67 14.81 -11.16 -3.79
N LEU A 68 15.19 -10.71 -2.60
CA LEU A 68 15.85 -9.42 -2.43
C LEU A 68 17.20 -9.38 -3.15
N GLU A 69 17.93 -10.49 -3.18
CA GLU A 69 19.19 -10.61 -3.92
C GLU A 69 19.00 -10.47 -5.43
N SER A 70 17.84 -10.86 -5.98
CA SER A 70 17.52 -10.67 -7.41
C SER A 70 17.12 -9.24 -7.77
N ILE A 71 16.77 -8.40 -6.79
CA ILE A 71 16.50 -6.97 -7.00
C ILE A 71 17.84 -6.24 -6.97
N ASP A 72 18.58 -6.36 -8.07
CA ASP A 72 19.83 -5.67 -8.30
C ASP A 72 19.63 -4.18 -8.65
N TYR A 73 20.71 -3.50 -9.01
CA TYR A 73 20.68 -2.07 -9.30
C TYR A 73 19.66 -1.72 -10.39
N ASP A 74 19.64 -2.45 -11.50
CA ASP A 74 18.75 -2.16 -12.63
C ASP A 74 17.30 -2.47 -12.27
N ALA A 75 17.05 -3.61 -11.61
CA ALA A 75 15.72 -4.00 -11.15
C ALA A 75 15.16 -3.02 -10.11
N PHE A 76 16.00 -2.54 -9.18
CA PHE A 76 15.61 -1.57 -8.16
C PHE A 76 15.07 -0.27 -8.78
N GLN A 77 15.68 0.21 -9.87
CA GLN A 77 15.22 1.42 -10.56
C GLN A 77 13.84 1.24 -11.23
N GLN A 78 13.43 0.00 -11.54
CA GLN A 78 12.12 -0.27 -12.14
C GLN A 78 10.97 -0.27 -11.11
N ILE A 79 11.28 -0.37 -9.81
CA ILE A 79 10.27 -0.41 -8.76
C ILE A 79 9.93 1.01 -8.33
N VAL A 80 8.83 1.52 -8.88
CA VAL A 80 8.32 2.88 -8.61
C VAL A 80 7.27 2.84 -7.51
N PHE A 81 7.45 3.70 -6.50
CA PHE A 81 6.46 3.88 -5.44
C PHE A 81 5.15 4.45 -5.99
N LYS A 82 4.03 3.83 -5.60
CA LYS A 82 2.69 4.30 -5.92
C LYS A 82 2.30 5.44 -4.98
N ARG A 83 2.34 6.68 -5.47
CA ARG A 83 2.11 7.89 -4.67
C ARG A 83 0.79 7.83 -3.89
N GLU A 84 -0.26 7.29 -4.48
CA GLU A 84 -1.58 7.10 -3.84
C GLU A 84 -1.57 6.17 -2.61
N ARG A 85 -0.43 5.51 -2.31
CA ARG A 85 -0.20 4.67 -1.14
C ARG A 85 0.71 5.33 -0.10
N GLY A 86 1.09 6.59 -0.30
CA GLY A 86 1.85 7.38 0.68
C GLY A 86 1.02 7.76 1.90
N LEU A 87 1.70 8.10 2.99
CA LEU A 87 1.05 8.65 4.18
C LEU A 87 0.65 10.09 3.84
N GLY A 88 -0.60 10.47 4.09
CA GLY A 88 -1.04 11.86 3.93
C GLY A 88 -1.40 12.31 2.52
N GLU A 89 -1.45 11.42 1.53
CA GLU A 89 -1.78 11.80 0.14
C GLU A 89 -3.27 12.17 -0.03
N ASP A 90 -4.11 11.86 0.97
CA ASP A 90 -5.49 12.31 1.11
C ASP A 90 -5.62 13.70 1.77
N GLY A 91 -4.51 14.34 2.14
CA GLY A 91 -4.47 15.62 2.83
C GLY A 91 -4.69 15.53 4.35
N SER A 92 -4.67 14.32 4.93
CA SER A 92 -4.81 14.12 6.38
C SER A 92 -3.65 14.67 7.20
N VAL A 93 -2.46 14.85 6.59
CA VAL A 93 -1.29 15.42 7.26
C VAL A 93 -0.60 16.48 6.40
N ASN A 94 0.04 17.45 7.06
CA ASN A 94 0.73 18.57 6.39
C ASN A 94 1.97 18.14 5.59
N PHE A 95 2.54 16.97 5.92
CA PHE A 95 3.78 16.48 5.32
C PHE A 95 3.59 15.03 4.90
N PRO A 96 3.30 14.77 3.61
CA PRO A 96 3.15 13.41 3.13
C PRO A 96 4.50 12.68 3.12
N ALA A 97 4.45 11.37 3.36
CA ALA A 97 5.64 10.51 3.36
C ALA A 97 5.51 9.37 2.35
N GLN A 98 6.60 9.09 1.66
CA GLN A 98 6.74 7.97 0.73
C GLN A 98 7.79 6.99 1.27
N PHE A 99 7.66 5.73 0.88
CA PHE A 99 8.52 4.66 1.37
C PHE A 99 9.39 4.09 0.26
N PHE A 100 10.56 3.58 0.65
CA PHE A 100 11.44 2.85 -0.24
C PHE A 100 11.23 1.35 -0.10
N HIS A 101 11.38 0.64 -1.21
CA HIS A 101 11.31 -0.81 -1.24
C HIS A 101 12.66 -1.42 -0.85
N LEU A 102 12.64 -2.68 -0.41
CA LEU A 102 13.85 -3.45 -0.13
C LEU A 102 14.48 -3.94 -1.44
N GLY A 103 15.78 -4.22 -1.41
CA GLY A 103 16.50 -4.82 -2.54
C GLY A 103 17.85 -5.35 -2.08
N ARG A 104 18.70 -5.75 -3.04
CA ARG A 104 19.99 -6.41 -2.76
C ARG A 104 20.84 -5.67 -1.73
N TYR A 105 20.87 -4.34 -1.80
CA TYR A 105 21.70 -3.50 -0.94
C TYR A 105 20.97 -2.97 0.32
N PHE A 106 19.65 -3.15 0.40
CA PHE A 106 18.80 -2.67 1.50
C PHE A 106 17.84 -3.78 1.94
N LYS A 107 18.41 -4.87 2.48
CA LYS A 107 17.65 -6.08 2.80
C LYS A 107 16.94 -6.04 4.15
N VAL A 108 17.45 -5.23 5.07
CA VAL A 108 16.93 -5.13 6.44
C VAL A 108 15.75 -4.14 6.46
N PRO A 109 14.53 -4.59 6.78
CA PRO A 109 13.38 -3.69 6.85
C PRO A 109 13.39 -2.85 8.12
N VAL A 110 12.76 -1.68 8.02
CA VAL A 110 12.43 -0.84 9.19
C VAL A 110 10.93 -0.90 9.46
N LYS A 111 10.56 -0.88 10.74
CA LYS A 111 9.16 -0.70 11.16
C LYS A 111 8.88 0.78 11.28
N VAL A 112 7.89 1.27 10.56
CA VAL A 112 7.41 2.65 10.64
C VAL A 112 6.09 2.68 11.40
N HIS A 113 5.96 3.65 12.30
CA HIS A 113 4.75 3.90 13.07
C HIS A 113 4.26 5.33 12.78
N ALA A 114 2.96 5.47 12.50
CA ALA A 114 2.30 6.78 12.54
C ALA A 114 1.86 7.05 13.98
N LEU A 115 2.01 8.30 14.41
CA LEU A 115 1.62 8.78 15.73
C LEU A 115 0.62 9.92 15.54
N GLU A 116 -0.48 9.87 16.28
CA GLU A 116 -1.47 10.93 16.37
C GLU A 116 -1.46 11.44 17.81
N ASP A 117 -1.58 12.76 17.99
CA ASP A 117 -1.71 13.46 19.27
C ASP A 117 -0.55 13.33 20.29
N GLY A 118 0.59 12.76 19.89
CA GLY A 118 1.84 12.77 20.66
C GLY A 118 1.87 11.76 21.79
#